data_AF-Q92H15-F1
#
_entry.id   AF-Q92H15-F1
#
_cell.length_a   1.000
_cell.length_b   1.000
_cell.length_c   1.000
_cell.angle_alpha   90.00
_cell.angle_beta   90.00
_cell.angle_gamma   90.00
#
_symmetry.space_group_name_H-M   'P 1'
#
loop_
_entity.id
_entity.type
_entity.pdbx_description
1 polymer ?
#
loop_
_entity_poly.entity_id
_entity_poly.type
_entity_poly.pdbx_seq_one_letter_code
_entity_poly.pdbx_strand_id
1 'polypeptide(L)' 'MRNYKEAIDMYSKIHKSSNYYQKAQYYLGECYLNQEEFTEAIEAYNKVNKNHYLFEKASSNISVIEQNFDLINSK' A
#
# COMPACT_ATOMS: atom_id res chain seq x y z
N MET A 1 7.47 -17.33 -9.03
CA MET A 1 6.27 -16.46 -8.97
C MET A 1 6.26 -15.78 -7.62
N ARG A 2 6.23 -14.44 -7.55
CA ARG A 2 5.88 -13.77 -6.29
C ARG A 2 4.37 -13.94 -6.09
N ASN A 3 3.96 -14.62 -5.03
CA ASN A 3 2.54 -14.89 -4.80
C ASN A 3 1.89 -13.73 -4.03
N TYR A 4 1.66 -12.62 -4.74
CA TYR A 4 1.07 -11.41 -4.16
C TYR A 4 -0.32 -11.67 -3.56
N LYS A 5 -1.09 -12.61 -4.13
CA LYS A 5 -2.42 -13.00 -3.63
C LYS A 5 -2.35 -13.63 -2.23
N GLU A 6 -1.41 -14.55 -2.00
CA GLU A 6 -1.19 -15.13 -0.67
C GLU A 6 -0.70 -14.08 0.33
N ALA A 7 0.21 -13.19 -0.09
CA ALA A 7 0.68 -12.11 0.76
C ALA A 7 -0.45 -11.16 1.17
N ILE A 8 -1.35 -10.81 0.24
CA ILE A 8 -2.53 -9.99 0.50
C ILE A 8 -3.46 -10.68 1.49
N ASP A 9 -3.75 -11.97 1.30
CA ASP A 9 -4.59 -12.73 2.22
C ASP A 9 -3.99 -12.76 3.65
N MET A 10 -2.68 -12.97 3.77
CA MET A 10 -1.99 -12.95 5.07
C MET A 10 -2.00 -11.58 5.74
N TYR A 11 -1.63 -10.52 5.01
CA TYR A 11 -1.53 -9.17 5.56
C TYR A 11 -2.91 -8.55 5.87
N SER A 12 -3.94 -8.85 5.07
CA SER A 12 -5.31 -8.34 5.28
C SER A 12 -5.96 -8.87 6.56
N LYS A 13 -5.54 -10.06 7.03
CA LYS A 13 -6.00 -10.67 8.28
C LYS A 13 -5.37 -10.08 9.54
N ILE A 14 -4.32 -9.26 9.42
CA ILE A 14 -3.67 -8.65 10.57
C ILE A 14 -4.61 -7.60 11.17
N HIS A 15 -5.03 -7.85 12.41
CA HIS A 15 -5.97 -6.99 13.12
C HIS A 15 -5.37 -5.62 13.44
N LYS A 16 -6.21 -4.58 13.46
CA LYS A 16 -5.84 -3.17 13.70
C LYS A 16 -5.10 -2.92 15.02
N SER A 17 -5.37 -3.72 16.04
CA SER A 17 -4.72 -3.63 17.35
C SER A 17 -3.33 -4.28 17.40
N SER A 18 -2.92 -4.98 16.34
CA SER A 18 -1.62 -5.63 16.28
C SER A 18 -0.50 -4.59 16.12
N ASN A 19 0.62 -4.81 16.81
CA ASN A 19 1.85 -4.04 16.60
C ASN A 19 2.36 -4.16 15.15
N TYR A 20 1.93 -5.18 14.42
CA TYR A 20 2.29 -5.39 13.02
C TYR A 20 1.34 -4.73 12.03
N TYR A 21 0.21 -4.18 12.47
CA TYR A 21 -0.82 -3.66 11.57
C TYR A 21 -0.27 -2.61 10.60
N GLN A 22 0.56 -1.67 11.07
CA GLN A 22 1.13 -0.63 10.21
C GLN A 22 2.10 -1.17 9.17
N LYS A 23 2.88 -2.18 9.55
CA LYS A 23 3.76 -2.89 8.63
C LYS A 23 2.96 -3.72 7.62
N ALA A 24 1.86 -4.34 8.06
CA ALA A 24 0.94 -5.08 7.21
C ALA A 24 0.30 -4.17 6.16
N GLN A 25 -0.22 -3.01 6.56
CA GLN A 25 -0.82 -2.04 5.64
C GLN A 25 0.17 -1.54 4.59
N TYR A 26 1.41 -1.24 4.99
CA TYR A 26 2.46 -0.88 4.03
C TYR A 26 2.73 -2.01 3.00
N TYR A 27 2.91 -3.25 3.44
CA TYR A 27 3.16 -4.35 2.49
C TYR A 27 1.93 -4.77 1.69
N LEU A 28 0.72 -4.56 2.21
CA LEU A 28 -0.50 -4.70 1.44
C LEU A 28 -0.49 -3.72 0.27
N GLY A 29 -0.12 -2.45 0.54
CA GLY A 29 0.07 -1.43 -0.48
C GLY A 29 1.12 -1.81 -1.52
N GLU A 30 2.26 -2.37 -1.09
CA GLU A 30 3.29 -2.86 -2.01
C GLU A 30 2.77 -4.00 -2.90
N CYS A 31 1.99 -4.93 -2.34
CA CYS A 31 1.43 -6.04 -3.10
C CYS A 31 0.42 -5.55 -4.16
N TYR A 32 -0.46 -4.62 -3.78
CA TYR A 32 -1.40 -4.02 -4.72
C TYR A 32 -0.70 -3.19 -5.80
N LEU A 33 0.32 -2.40 -5.43
CA LEU A 33 1.14 -1.65 -6.38
C LEU A 33 1.81 -2.56 -7.41
N ASN A 34 2.35 -3.71 -6.98
CA ASN A 34 2.97 -4.69 -7.88
C ASN A 34 1.95 -5.40 -8.80
N GLN A 35 0.66 -5.36 -8.46
CA GLN A 35 -0.43 -5.87 -9.29
C GLN A 35 -1.12 -4.76 -10.10
N GLU A 36 -0.59 -3.54 -10.06
CA GLU A 36 -1.18 -2.35 -10.71
C GLU A 36 -2.60 -2.01 -10.18
N GLU A 37 -2.97 -2.55 -9.01
CA GLU A 37 -4.19 -2.24 -8.26
C GLU A 37 -3.97 -0.97 -7.45
N PHE A 38 -3.82 0.15 -8.15
CA PHE A 38 -3.30 1.36 -7.56
C PHE A 38 -4.24 2.03 -6.54
N THR A 39 -5.56 1.89 -6.70
CA THR A 39 -6.54 2.43 -5.75
C THR A 39 -6.40 1.72 -4.40
N GLU A 40 -6.36 0.40 -4.43
CA GLU A 40 -6.15 -0.45 -3.26
C GLU A 40 -4.79 -0.21 -2.61
N ALA A 41 -3.76 0.04 -3.43
CA ALA A 41 -2.44 0.41 -2.96
C ALA A 41 -2.47 1.71 -2.13
N ILE A 42 -3.09 2.76 -2.67
CA ILE A 42 -3.25 4.06 -1.99
C ILE A 42 -4.05 3.90 -0.69
N GLU A 43 -5.16 3.15 -0.72
CA GLU A 43 -5.97 2.91 0.48
C GLU A 43 -5.19 2.20 1.59
N ALA A 44 -4.34 1.24 1.23
CA ALA A 44 -3.49 0.53 2.18
C ALA A 44 -2.39 1.44 2.74
N TYR A 45 -1.68 2.19 1.88
CA TYR A 45 -0.66 3.14 2.32
C TYR A 45 -1.22 4.23 3.24
N ASN A 46 -2.43 4.74 2.98
CA ASN A 46 -3.08 5.75 3.80
C ASN A 46 -3.43 5.28 5.23
N LYS A 47 -3.45 3.96 5.49
CA LYS A 47 -3.67 3.42 6.83
C LYS A 47 -2.41 3.41 7.68
N VAL A 48 -1.23 3.68 7.10
CA VAL A 48 0.03 3.82 7.84
C VAL A 48 0.03 5.15 8.59
N ASN A 49 0.12 5.10 9.93
CA ASN A 49 0.12 6.32 10.76
C ASN A 49 1.36 7.16 10.54
N LYS A 50 1.20 8.49 10.60
CA LYS A 50 2.27 9.50 10.50
C LYS A 50 3.49 9.26 11.40
N ASN A 51 3.28 8.69 12.58
CA ASN A 51 4.35 8.43 13.56
C ASN A 51 5.11 7.11 13.30
N HIS A 52 4.69 6.31 12.31
CA HIS A 52 5.34 5.04 12.00
C HIS A 52 6.50 5.26 11.01
N TYR A 53 7.61 4.53 11.18
CA TYR A 53 8.81 4.71 10.36
C TYR A 53 8.61 4.43 8.85
N LEU A 54 7.52 3.76 8.47
CA LEU A 54 7.14 3.50 7.07
C LEU A 54 6.26 4.59 6.46
N PHE A 55 5.81 5.58 7.24
CA PHE A 55 4.89 6.61 6.75
C PHE A 55 5.45 7.37 5.55
N GLU A 56 6.70 7.82 5.62
CA GLU A 56 7.34 8.55 4.52
C GLU A 56 7.45 7.72 3.24
N LYS A 57 7.69 6.41 3.36
CA LYS A 57 7.70 5.49 2.21
C LYS A 57 6.31 5.31 1.62
N ALA A 58 5.31 5.11 2.47
CA ALA A 58 3.92 4.99 2.07
C ALA A 58 3.46 6.26 1.32
N SER A 59 3.73 7.44 1.87
CA SER A 59 3.43 8.74 1.26
C SER A 59 4.17 8.93 -0.07
N SER A 60 5.45 8.57 -0.14
CA SER A 60 6.23 8.64 -1.38
C SER A 60 5.63 7.77 -2.49
N ASN A 61 5.23 6.54 -2.15
CA ASN A 61 4.59 5.64 -3.10
C ASN A 61 3.23 6.17 -3.57
N ILE A 62 2.42 6.75 -2.67
CA ILE A 62 1.16 7.41 -3.04
C ILE A 62 1.43 8.52 -4.06
N SER A 63 2.37 9.42 -3.79
CA SER A 63 2.69 10.53 -4.70
C SER A 63 3.18 10.06 -6.07
N VAL A 64 3.91 8.94 -6.14
CA VAL A 64 4.34 8.35 -7.42
C VAL A 64 3.15 7.78 -8.19
N ILE A 65 2.24 7.09 -7.50
CA ILE A 65 1.03 6.53 -8.10
C ILE A 65 0.15 7.66 -8.66
N GLU A 66 -0.13 8.69 -7.88
CA GLU A 66 -0.97 9.83 -8.27
C GLU A 66 -0.40 10.58 -9.48
N GLN A 67 0.90 10.87 -9.50
CA GLN A 67 1.56 11.49 -10.64
C GLN A 67 1.38 10.66 -11.93
N ASN A 68 1.53 9.35 -11.83
CA ASN A 68 1.37 8.46 -12.98
C ASN A 68 -0.08 8.37 -13.47
N PHE A 69 -1.07 8.44 -12.58
CA PHE A 69 -2.48 8.49 -12.96
C PHE A 69 -2.86 9.77 -13.70
N ASP A 70 -2.38 10.92 -13.22
CA ASP A 70 -2.62 12.21 -13.87
C ASP A 70 -2.01 12.22 -15.28
N LEU A 71 -0.86 11.59 -15.47
CA LEU A 71 -0.20 11.44 -16.78
C LEU A 71 -0.98 10.53 -17.76
N ILE A 72 -1.70 9.53 -17.26
CA ILE A 72 -2.46 8.57 -18.09
C ILE A 72 -3.84 9.14 -18.48
N ASN A 73 -4.50 9.86 -17.57
CA ASN A 73 -5.86 10.36 -17.77
C ASN A 73 -5.94 11.78 -18.37
N SER A 74 -4.81 12.44 -18.60
CA SER A 74 -4.73 13.79 -19.20
C SER A 74 -4.53 13.80 -20.73
N LYS A 75 -4.65 12.66 -21.40
CA LYS A 75 -4.60 12.52 -22.87
C LYS A 75 -5.97 12.19 -23.45
#